data_AF-A0AAX1U944-F1
#
_entry.id   AF-A0AAX1U944-F1
#
_cell.length_a   1.000
_cell.length_b   1.000
_cell.length_c   1.000
_cell.angle_alpha   90.00
_cell.angle_beta   90.00
_cell.angle_gamma   90.00
#
_symmetry.space_group_name_H-M   'P 1'
#
loop_
_entity.id
_entity.type
_entity.pdbx_description
1 polymer ?
#
loop_
_entity_poly.entity_id
_entity_poly.type
_entity_poly.pdbx_seq_one_letter_code
_entity_poly.pdbx_strand_id
1 'polypeptide(L)'
;MRFKVKTNDTKVLKKYGFKLPEEWLASGALDGTNVSEGCLIDGCFFMFGMDEEDPSKIAIEDEAGNPVIEGWIDTREGRNTLWFDVEPCGTYHIGMDELLPMMDVIYRMTKDGLLERNDEE
;
A
#
# COMPACT_ATOMS: atom_id res chain seq x y z
N MET A 1 -8.34 2.52 13.09
CA MET A 1 -9.35 3.31 12.33
C MET A 1 -9.41 2.69 10.95
N ARG A 2 -10.58 2.26 10.48
CA ARG A 2 -10.74 1.70 9.14
C ARG A 2 -11.37 2.75 8.23
N PHE A 3 -10.98 2.76 6.96
CA PHE A 3 -11.58 3.64 5.96
C PHE A 3 -12.22 2.80 4.86
N LYS A 4 -13.40 3.23 4.41
CA LYS A 4 -14.02 2.77 3.19
C LYS A 4 -13.72 3.76 2.07
N VAL A 5 -13.35 3.24 0.91
CA VAL A 5 -13.09 4.00 -0.30
C VAL A 5 -14.40 4.08 -1.08
N LYS A 6 -14.84 5.29 -1.41
CA LYS A 6 -16.12 5.55 -2.10
C LYS A 6 -16.08 5.23 -3.61
N THR A 7 -14.99 4.67 -4.10
CA THR A 7 -14.79 4.33 -5.50
C THR A 7 -14.07 2.99 -5.65
N ASN A 8 -14.40 2.28 -6.71
CA ASN A 8 -13.67 1.12 -7.23
C ASN A 8 -13.09 1.41 -8.64
N ASP A 9 -13.13 2.66 -9.09
CA ASP A 9 -12.54 3.05 -10.37
C ASP A 9 -11.02 2.96 -10.28
N THR A 10 -10.48 1.97 -10.99
CA THR A 10 -9.05 1.65 -11.03
C THR A 10 -8.21 2.85 -11.48
N LYS A 11 -8.73 3.69 -12.38
CA LYS A 11 -8.03 4.90 -12.85
C LYS A 11 -7.95 5.96 -11.78
N VAL A 12 -8.93 6.03 -10.89
CA VAL A 12 -8.90 6.96 -9.75
C VAL A 12 -7.89 6.46 -8.71
N LEU A 13 -7.95 5.18 -8.34
CA LEU A 13 -7.04 4.60 -7.34
C LEU A 13 -5.58 4.70 -7.76
N LYS A 14 -5.29 4.45 -9.05
CA LYS A 14 -3.93 4.56 -9.62
C LYS A 14 -3.31 5.96 -9.50
N LYS A 15 -4.11 7.02 -9.43
CA LYS A 15 -3.60 8.40 -9.21
C LYS A 15 -2.95 8.58 -7.85
N TYR A 16 -3.30 7.72 -6.89
CA TYR A 16 -2.75 7.76 -5.53
C TYR A 16 -1.62 6.75 -5.32
N GLY A 17 -1.15 6.07 -6.36
CA GLY A 17 0.00 5.14 -6.28
C GLY A 17 -0.38 3.66 -6.14
N PHE A 18 -1.67 3.34 -5.99
CA PHE A 18 -2.14 1.96 -5.95
C PHE A 18 -2.07 1.28 -7.32
N LYS A 19 -1.59 0.04 -7.37
CA LYS A 19 -1.52 -0.77 -8.60
C LYS A 19 -2.10 -2.17 -8.37
N LEU A 20 -2.49 -2.83 -9.45
CA LEU A 20 -2.92 -4.23 -9.40
C LEU A 20 -1.73 -5.18 -9.17
N PRO A 21 -1.96 -6.42 -8.69
CA PRO A 21 -0.92 -7.42 -8.52
C PRO A 21 -0.05 -7.62 -9.76
N GLU A 22 -0.68 -7.78 -10.93
CA GLU A 22 0.02 -8.00 -12.19
C GLU A 22 0.88 -6.81 -12.63
N GLU A 23 0.51 -5.59 -12.25
CA GLU A 23 1.29 -4.38 -12.55
C GLU A 23 2.55 -4.30 -11.69
N TRP A 24 2.46 -4.72 -10.43
CA TRP A 24 3.62 -4.82 -9.54
C TRP A 24 4.57 -5.90 -10.03
N LEU A 25 4.06 -7.11 -10.28
CA LEU A 25 4.87 -8.24 -10.76
C LEU A 25 5.52 -7.95 -12.12
N ALA A 26 4.79 -7.33 -13.07
CA ALA A 26 5.35 -7.00 -14.38
C ALA A 26 6.39 -5.87 -14.35
N SER A 27 6.38 -5.02 -13.32
CA SER A 27 7.32 -3.91 -13.21
C SER A 27 8.72 -4.32 -12.77
N GLY A 28 8.88 -5.52 -12.20
CA GLY A 28 10.12 -5.94 -11.54
C GLY A 28 10.45 -5.14 -10.27
N ALA A 29 9.58 -4.20 -9.87
CA ALA A 29 9.79 -3.37 -8.69
C ALA A 29 9.64 -4.13 -7.36
N LEU A 30 9.38 -5.45 -7.41
CA LEU A 30 9.35 -6.36 -6.26
C LEU A 30 10.48 -7.42 -6.30
N ASP A 31 11.34 -7.40 -7.33
CA ASP A 31 12.38 -8.41 -7.60
C ASP A 31 13.50 -8.45 -6.53
N GLY A 32 13.38 -9.34 -5.55
CA GLY A 32 14.35 -9.44 -4.46
C GLY A 32 13.73 -9.35 -3.08
N THR A 33 12.45 -8.96 -3.01
CA THR A 33 11.63 -9.11 -1.80
C THR A 33 11.10 -10.52 -1.64
N ASN A 34 10.53 -10.78 -0.47
CA ASN A 34 9.65 -11.92 -0.23
C ASN A 34 8.22 -11.74 -0.77
N VAL A 35 7.90 -10.62 -1.45
CA VAL A 35 6.59 -10.44 -2.07
C VAL A 35 6.56 -11.23 -3.37
N SER A 36 5.75 -12.28 -3.37
CA SER A 36 5.49 -13.11 -4.55
C SER A 36 4.02 -12.99 -4.98
N GLU A 37 3.67 -13.63 -6.10
CA GLU A 37 2.27 -13.71 -6.56
C GLU A 37 1.32 -14.21 -5.46
N GLY A 38 1.77 -15.13 -4.60
CA GLY A 38 0.96 -15.64 -3.48
C GLY A 38 0.70 -14.65 -2.35
N CYS A 39 1.45 -13.54 -2.30
CA CYS A 39 1.30 -12.47 -1.30
C CYS A 39 0.23 -11.45 -1.74
N LEU A 40 -0.03 -11.35 -3.04
CA LEU A 40 -0.91 -10.35 -3.63
C LEU A 40 -2.26 -10.99 -3.96
N ILE A 41 -3.32 -10.43 -3.39
CA ILE A 41 -4.66 -10.97 -3.53
C ILE A 41 -5.36 -10.37 -4.75
N ASP A 42 -5.86 -11.23 -5.65
CA ASP A 42 -6.70 -10.82 -6.77
C ASP A 42 -7.89 -9.95 -6.32
N GLY A 43 -8.09 -8.82 -6.99
CA GLY A 43 -9.13 -7.85 -6.62
C GLY A 43 -8.74 -6.89 -5.49
N CYS A 44 -7.48 -6.91 -5.03
CA CYS A 44 -6.92 -5.86 -4.20
C CYS A 44 -5.99 -4.96 -5.02
N PHE A 45 -5.90 -3.67 -4.65
CA PHE A 45 -4.91 -2.75 -5.20
C PHE A 45 -3.87 -2.43 -4.14
N PHE A 46 -2.59 -2.53 -4.48
CA PHE A 46 -1.48 -2.48 -3.55
C PHE A 46 -0.60 -1.26 -3.76
N MET A 47 0.05 -0.82 -2.69
CA MET A 47 1.07 0.20 -2.65
C MET A 47 2.10 -0.19 -1.60
N PHE A 48 3.37 -0.06 -1.92
CA PHE A 48 4.48 -0.32 -1.01
C PHE A 48 5.22 0.98 -0.71
N GLY A 49 5.75 1.11 0.51
CA GLY A 49 6.69 2.19 0.83
C GLY A 49 7.98 1.94 0.04
N MET A 50 8.30 2.81 -0.91
CA MET A 50 9.52 2.69 -1.73
C MET A 50 10.67 3.45 -1.06
N ASP A 51 11.90 2.97 -1.22
CA ASP A 51 13.10 3.69 -0.80
C ASP A 51 13.35 4.88 -1.75
N GLU A 52 13.29 6.12 -1.23
CA GLU A 52 13.52 7.33 -2.02
C GLU A 52 15.02 7.58 -2.31
N GLU A 53 15.93 7.00 -1.53
CA GLU A 53 17.38 7.16 -1.70
C GLU A 53 17.93 6.21 -2.77
N ASP A 54 17.28 5.04 -2.95
CA ASP A 54 17.61 4.08 -3.99
C ASP A 54 16.38 3.80 -4.87
N PRO A 55 16.16 4.56 -5.96
CA PRO A 55 15.03 4.36 -6.87
C PRO A 55 15.09 3.04 -7.66
N SER A 56 16.16 2.25 -7.49
CA SER A 56 16.27 0.89 -8.04
C SER A 56 15.86 -0.20 -7.03
N LYS A 57 15.66 0.15 -5.76
CA LYS A 57 15.12 -0.72 -4.71
C LYS A 57 13.61 -0.61 -4.57
N ILE A 58 13.08 -1.56 -3.83
CA ILE A 58 11.90 -2.32 -4.21
C ILE A 58 10.78 -2.23 -3.17
N ALA A 59 11.11 -2.11 -1.90
CA ALA A 59 10.31 -1.51 -0.86
C ALA A 59 11.30 -1.16 0.27
N ILE A 60 10.87 -0.40 1.25
CA ILE A 60 11.59 -0.37 2.54
C ILE A 60 11.44 -1.78 3.10
N GLU A 61 12.54 -2.54 3.16
CA GLU A 61 12.55 -3.96 3.52
C GLU A 61 13.18 -4.21 4.90
N ASP A 62 12.73 -5.26 5.57
CA ASP A 62 13.39 -5.78 6.76
C ASP A 62 14.61 -6.66 6.44
N GLU A 63 15.31 -7.15 7.46
CA GLU A 63 16.47 -8.04 7.27
C GLU A 63 16.14 -9.36 6.57
N ALA A 64 14.86 -9.76 6.54
CA ALA A 64 14.39 -10.95 5.85
C ALA A 64 13.96 -10.67 4.41
N GLY A 65 13.85 -9.41 3.97
CA GLY A 65 13.39 -9.00 2.64
C GLY A 65 11.87 -8.79 2.55
N ASN A 66 11.17 -8.62 3.67
CA ASN A 66 9.75 -8.28 3.68
C ASN A 66 9.56 -6.76 3.62
N PRO A 67 8.61 -6.23 2.83
CA PRO A 67 8.25 -4.83 2.90
C PRO A 67 7.76 -4.46 4.30
N VAL A 68 8.37 -3.43 4.86
CA VAL A 68 8.09 -2.87 6.18
C VAL A 68 6.81 -2.04 6.17
N ILE A 69 6.42 -1.54 4.99
CA ILE A 69 5.30 -0.62 4.80
C ILE A 69 4.48 -1.05 3.58
N GLU A 70 3.25 -1.49 3.82
CA GLU A 70 2.30 -1.93 2.79
C GLU A 70 0.93 -1.27 2.98
N GLY A 71 0.28 -0.88 1.89
CA GLY A 71 -1.10 -0.41 1.88
C GLY A 71 -1.89 -1.07 0.78
N TRP A 72 -3.12 -1.47 1.05
CA TRP A 72 -3.98 -2.04 0.03
C TRP A 72 -5.45 -1.64 0.16
N ILE A 73 -6.14 -1.66 -0.97
CA ILE A 73 -7.59 -1.48 -1.05
C ILE A 73 -8.21 -2.82 -1.46
N ASP A 74 -8.96 -3.44 -0.55
CA ASP A 74 -9.73 -4.65 -0.83
C ASP A 74 -11.05 -4.27 -1.52
N THR A 75 -11.13 -4.46 -2.83
CA THR A 75 -12.35 -4.17 -3.62
C THR A 75 -13.24 -5.39 -3.82
N ARG A 76 -12.83 -6.56 -3.33
CA ARG A 76 -13.60 -7.80 -3.46
C ARG A 76 -14.94 -7.64 -2.76
N GLU A 77 -15.99 -8.19 -3.36
CA GLU A 77 -17.36 -8.16 -2.82
C GLU A 77 -17.88 -6.74 -2.48
N GLY A 78 -17.29 -5.69 -3.06
CA GLY A 78 -17.68 -4.30 -2.78
C GLY A 78 -17.27 -3.78 -1.40
N ARG A 79 -16.32 -4.44 -0.72
CA ARG A 79 -15.78 -4.01 0.58
C ARG A 79 -15.19 -2.60 0.50
N ASN A 80 -14.37 -2.36 -0.52
CA ASN A 80 -13.61 -1.13 -0.74
C ASN A 80 -12.91 -0.64 0.53
N THR A 81 -12.30 -1.55 1.28
CA THR A 81 -11.67 -1.21 2.56
C THR A 81 -10.21 -0.86 2.32
N LEU A 82 -9.78 0.30 2.81
CA LEU A 82 -8.39 0.71 2.82
C LEU A 82 -7.69 0.17 4.07
N TRP A 83 -6.57 -0.50 3.86
CA TRP A 83 -5.69 -1.07 4.86
C TRP A 83 -4.29 -0.52 4.72
N PHE A 84 -3.60 -0.41 5.85
CA PHE A 84 -2.18 -0.14 5.93
C PHE A 84 -1.60 -1.06 6.98
N ASP A 85 -0.51 -1.72 6.63
CA ASP A 85 0.30 -2.51 7.53
C ASP A 85 1.71 -1.94 7.60
N VAL A 86 2.24 -1.95 8.81
CA VAL A 86 3.50 -1.32 9.18
C VAL A 86 4.16 -2.31 10.13
N GLU A 87 5.14 -3.06 9.63
CA GLU A 87 5.78 -4.13 10.37
C GLU A 87 7.15 -3.67 10.92
N PRO A 88 7.25 -3.27 12.20
CA PRO A 88 8.54 -2.95 12.79
C PRO A 88 9.38 -4.21 12.94
N CYS A 89 10.57 -4.26 12.32
CA CYS A 89 11.47 -5.41 12.43
C CYS A 89 12.70 -5.11 13.31
N GLY A 90 12.87 -5.88 14.39
CA GLY A 90 14.06 -5.84 15.24
C GLY A 90 14.30 -4.50 15.96
N THR A 91 15.48 -3.91 15.76
CA THR A 91 15.83 -2.56 16.25
C THR A 91 15.50 -1.45 15.26
N TYR A 92 14.91 -1.80 14.11
CA TYR A 92 14.50 -0.82 13.11
C TYR A 92 13.27 -0.07 13.60
N HIS A 93 13.38 1.25 13.68
CA HIS A 93 12.28 2.13 14.03
C HIS A 93 11.73 2.74 12.74
N ILE A 94 10.44 2.61 12.54
CA ILE A 94 9.74 3.31 11.45
C ILE A 94 9.48 4.72 11.96
N GLY A 95 10.20 5.68 11.40
CA GLY A 95 10.08 7.08 11.70
C GLY A 95 8.92 7.73 10.97
N MET A 96 8.80 9.05 11.15
CA MET A 96 7.76 9.81 10.46
C MET A 96 8.01 9.84 8.96
N ASP A 97 9.27 9.95 8.55
CA ASP A 97 9.67 10.15 7.15
C ASP A 97 9.28 8.94 6.30
N GLU A 98 9.44 7.72 6.81
CA GLU A 98 9.02 6.49 6.14
C GLU A 98 7.48 6.39 6.03
N LEU A 99 6.74 6.97 6.97
CA LEU A 99 5.27 6.99 6.95
C LEU A 99 4.68 8.12 6.08
N LEU A 100 5.47 9.16 5.76
CA LEU A 100 4.99 10.34 5.02
C LEU A 100 4.27 9.99 3.71
N PRO A 101 4.77 9.07 2.85
CA PRO A 101 4.09 8.74 1.60
C PRO A 101 2.66 8.21 1.83
N MET A 102 2.47 7.35 2.83
CA MET A 102 1.14 6.82 3.16
C MET A 102 0.23 7.87 3.79
N MET A 103 0.79 8.70 4.68
CA MET A 103 0.04 9.80 5.28
C MET A 103 -0.41 10.82 4.22
N ASP A 104 0.44 11.13 3.24
CA ASP A 104 0.08 12.00 2.10
C ASP A 104 -1.03 11.37 1.25
N VAL A 105 -0.97 10.06 0.97
CA VAL A 105 -2.06 9.36 0.26
C VAL A 105 -3.38 9.46 1.02
N ILE A 106 -3.39 9.16 2.32
CA ILE A 106 -4.59 9.26 3.17
C ILE A 106 -5.12 10.70 3.16
N TYR A 107 -4.24 11.68 3.31
CA TYR A 107 -4.60 13.09 3.31
C TYR A 107 -5.24 13.52 1.98
N ARG A 108 -4.60 13.20 0.84
CA ARG A 108 -5.12 13.54 -0.48
C ARG A 108 -6.47 12.86 -0.76
N MET A 109 -6.59 11.56 -0.48
CA MET A 109 -7.86 10.85 -0.68
C MET A 109 -8.97 11.38 0.23
N THR A 110 -8.64 11.78 1.47
CA THR A 110 -9.58 12.43 2.39
C THR A 110 -10.04 13.78 1.84
N LYS A 111 -9.10 14.62 1.38
CA LYS A 111 -9.39 15.93 0.80
C LYS A 111 -10.29 15.84 -0.44
N ASP A 112 -10.08 14.80 -1.24
CA ASP A 112 -10.87 14.53 -2.44
C ASP A 112 -12.22 13.85 -2.13
N GLY A 113 -12.53 13.63 -0.85
CA GLY A 113 -13.80 13.08 -0.39
C GLY A 113 -13.96 11.58 -0.67
N LEU A 114 -12.87 10.88 -0.98
CA LEU A 114 -12.88 9.45 -1.35
C LEU A 114 -12.85 8.52 -0.14
N LEU A 115 -12.39 9.00 1.03
CA LEU A 115 -12.39 8.21 2.25
C LEU A 115 -13.60 8.53 3.11
N GLU A 116 -14.24 7.46 3.59
CA GLU A 116 -15.24 7.48 4.63
C GLU A 116 -14.71 6.70 5.81
N ARG A 117 -14.85 7.25 7.02
CA ARG A 117 -14.51 6.51 8.22
C ARG A 117 -15.49 5.35 8.38
N ASN A 118 -14.96 4.14 8.54
CA ASN A 118 -15.77 2.97 8.86
C ASN A 118 -15.68 2.72 10.38
N ASP A 119 -16.79 2.96 11.07
CA ASP A 119 -16.91 2.78 12.52
C ASP A 119 -17.49 1.40 12.91
N GLU A 120 -17.75 0.53 11.93
CA GLU A 120 -18.23 -0.84 12.16
C GLU A 120 -17.03 -1.81 12.37
N GLU A 121 -17.05 -2.55 13.49
CA GLU A 121 -16.05 -3.55 13.90
C GLU A 121 -16.07 -4.83 13.08
#